data_AF-A0AAY4BIN0-F1
#
_entry.id   AF-A0AAY4BIN0-F1
#
_cell.length_a   1.000
_cell.length_b   1.000
_cell.length_c   1.000
_cell.angle_alpha   90.00
_cell.angle_beta   90.00
_cell.angle_gamma   90.00
#
_symmetry.space_group_name_H-M   'P 1'
#
loop_
_entity.id
_entity.type
_entity.pdbx_description
1 polymer ?
#
loop_
_entity_poly.entity_id
_entity_poly.type
_entity_poly.pdbx_seq_one_letter_code
_entity_poly.pdbx_strand_id
1 'polypeptide(L)'
;MSHVPQQCGHTTHRSPGNNLLFVVTQAGRVWTRLGLLHKMSGRDSSSPVTELQGQVRSLGDENVQIREKNEGLLNKPSTTMQNKLGTMGASKSDLSARLVSSEEEKLRMSKQLVEAQIAANKMREQYEAECFELKNKMFSQKDVALSLEAERDKLRRDIHEATMRLQFAEGSSRELAEEYTTLKRNFLSVCDAYDRTLTHTEKLAAEMLVLKQTHDAARDHAHQRAQQEADKTRPVKELRDELEKMKDAYDEQQRRLEEKVVAMGKDQQENKRAIRNTQHTLAEQSATVIISQHQLKEVEAENSQLQNKLKELNQEYRARLTQYLRDLADFMSDWGQRSGQQEASDWLTVRGYVDRMLSDVKAAHRQREEQLADAARSYKHRIQTLTRRHAALLSTYRTQREQILAHSDPGLEAGPPEAQFSVEGEGEEAQRELHNLRQDKARLESQLKQTRVMLNSGGSPQTHLSDDAWTDIRRQLRDISTTAQESWERERAGLITRATVAEEQVLELQQYVDNHLGRYKQEIIRLRSLLGLGGGRAHSAEHPKPRLLHKTVKNQSYEI
;
A
#
# COMPACT_ATOMS: atom_id res chain seq x y z
N MET A 1 -39.13 44.97 47.23
CA MET A 1 -38.77 45.75 46.03
C MET A 1 -39.48 45.09 44.85
N SER A 2 -40.32 45.70 44.01
CA SER A 2 -40.96 47.01 43.94
C SER A 2 -42.05 46.88 42.85
N HIS A 3 -43.22 47.48 43.07
CA HIS A 3 -44.24 48.02 42.13
C HIS A 3 -44.68 47.19 40.88
N VAL A 4 -45.95 46.77 40.66
CA VAL A 4 -47.26 47.50 40.50
C VAL A 4 -47.20 48.50 39.34
N PRO A 5 -48.23 48.76 38.46
CA PRO A 5 -49.71 48.63 38.65
C PRO A 5 -50.54 48.02 37.48
N GLN A 6 -51.75 47.50 37.75
CA GLN A 6 -53.12 48.10 37.63
C GLN A 6 -53.52 48.60 36.22
N GLN A 7 -54.69 48.15 35.73
CA GLN A 7 -55.94 48.94 35.87
C GLN A 7 -57.20 48.14 35.51
N CYS A 8 -58.21 48.32 36.36
CA CYS A 8 -59.61 47.96 36.19
C CYS A 8 -60.33 48.93 35.23
N GLY A 9 -61.46 48.53 34.67
CA GLY A 9 -62.35 49.43 33.93
C GLY A 9 -63.74 48.85 33.72
N HIS A 10 -64.66 49.28 34.58
CA HIS A 10 -66.09 49.00 34.58
C HIS A 10 -66.87 49.86 33.54
N THR A 11 -68.14 49.48 33.36
CA THR A 11 -69.34 50.35 33.22
C THR A 11 -69.69 51.03 31.89
N THR A 12 -70.78 50.51 31.31
CA THR A 12 -72.08 51.16 31.02
C THR A 12 -72.26 52.28 29.98
N HIS A 13 -73.36 52.10 29.25
CA HIS A 13 -74.32 53.10 28.77
C HIS A 13 -73.91 54.05 27.63
N ARG A 14 -74.53 53.85 26.45
CA ARG A 14 -75.39 54.87 25.80
C ARG A 14 -76.13 54.29 24.58
N SER A 15 -77.44 54.09 24.75
CA SER A 15 -78.39 54.49 23.70
C SER A 15 -78.30 56.01 23.53
N PRO A 16 -78.41 56.50 22.29
CA PRO A 16 -79.66 57.12 21.85
C PRO A 16 -80.14 56.42 20.58
N GLY A 17 -81.41 56.06 20.44
CA GLY A 17 -82.50 57.02 20.52
C GLY A 17 -82.80 57.49 19.11
N ASN A 18 -83.95 57.04 18.60
CA ASN A 18 -84.74 57.64 17.53
C ASN A 18 -84.13 57.69 16.13
N ASN A 19 -84.60 56.79 15.26
CA ASN A 19 -85.21 57.16 13.96
C ASN A 19 -85.84 55.92 13.29
N LEU A 20 -86.70 55.23 14.04
CA LEU A 20 -87.67 54.27 13.49
C LEU A 20 -89.07 54.86 13.61
N LEU A 21 -89.20 56.11 13.17
CA LEU A 21 -90.47 56.83 13.09
C LEU A 21 -90.46 57.84 11.92
N PHE A 22 -90.00 57.44 10.74
CA PHE A 22 -90.17 58.20 9.50
C PHE A 22 -89.81 57.25 8.36
N VAL A 23 -90.74 56.42 7.86
CA VAL A 23 -91.06 56.33 6.42
C VAL A 23 -92.39 55.57 6.16
N VAL A 24 -93.09 55.04 7.17
CA VAL A 24 -94.43 54.44 6.95
C VAL A 24 -95.57 55.49 6.87
N THR A 25 -95.25 56.78 7.05
CA THR A 25 -96.25 57.86 7.12
C THR A 25 -96.31 58.74 5.85
N GLN A 26 -96.10 58.19 4.65
CA GLN A 26 -96.23 58.95 3.38
C GLN A 26 -96.75 58.12 2.18
N ALA A 27 -97.58 57.08 2.40
CA ALA A 27 -98.26 56.37 1.30
C ALA A 27 -99.67 55.88 1.63
N GLY A 28 -100.37 56.59 2.53
CA GLY A 28 -101.76 56.30 2.93
C GLY A 28 -102.64 57.55 3.06
N ARG A 29 -102.23 58.69 2.47
CA ARG A 29 -103.01 59.95 2.40
C ARG A 29 -103.39 60.34 0.96
N VAL A 30 -103.35 59.39 0.03
CA VAL A 30 -103.76 59.58 -1.38
C VAL A 30 -105.20 59.07 -1.63
N TRP A 31 -105.85 58.49 -0.62
CA TRP A 31 -107.21 57.93 -0.73
C TRP A 31 -108.29 58.67 0.08
N THR A 32 -108.08 59.97 0.34
CA THR A 32 -109.03 60.85 1.04
C THR A 32 -109.09 62.26 0.44
N ARG A 33 -108.99 62.39 -0.89
CA ARG A 33 -109.15 63.70 -1.56
C ARG A 33 -109.64 63.68 -3.02
N LEU A 34 -110.33 62.63 -3.45
CA LEU A 34 -111.00 62.58 -4.77
C LEU A 34 -112.31 61.79 -4.65
N GLY A 35 -113.37 62.48 -4.19
CA GLY A 35 -114.69 61.87 -4.05
C GLY A 35 -115.74 62.77 -3.39
N LEU A 36 -115.64 64.09 -3.52
CA LEU A 36 -116.68 65.06 -3.15
C LEU A 36 -116.27 66.44 -3.71
N LEU A 37 -116.67 66.76 -4.94
CA LEU A 37 -117.52 67.93 -5.18
C LEU A 37 -118.01 67.97 -6.63
N HIS A 38 -119.33 67.95 -6.70
CA HIS A 38 -120.16 68.25 -7.85
C HIS A 38 -120.13 69.78 -8.10
N LYS A 39 -120.34 70.18 -9.36
CA LYS A 39 -120.84 71.51 -9.79
C LYS A 39 -119.86 72.70 -9.73
N MET A 40 -119.25 73.03 -10.87
CA MET A 40 -119.62 74.19 -11.71
C MET A 40 -118.51 74.56 -12.71
N SER A 41 -118.89 74.55 -13.99
CA SER A 41 -118.53 75.51 -15.04
C SER A 41 -117.05 75.78 -15.40
N GLY A 42 -116.68 75.36 -16.62
CA GLY A 42 -116.11 76.28 -17.61
C GLY A 42 -114.58 76.32 -17.80
N ARG A 43 -114.17 75.84 -18.99
CA ARG A 43 -112.95 76.17 -19.79
C ARG A 43 -111.58 75.62 -19.36
N ASP A 44 -111.02 74.86 -20.32
CA ASP A 44 -109.63 74.80 -20.80
C ASP A 44 -108.47 74.69 -19.81
N SER A 45 -107.81 73.52 -19.76
CA SER A 45 -106.35 73.38 -19.91
C SER A 45 -105.83 71.96 -19.58
N SER A 46 -105.31 71.26 -20.59
CA SER A 46 -104.63 69.96 -20.51
C SER A 46 -103.17 70.03 -20.04
N SER A 47 -102.78 71.05 -19.25
CA SER A 47 -101.37 71.41 -18.97
C SER A 47 -100.78 70.91 -17.64
N PRO A 48 -101.48 70.77 -16.50
CA PRO A 48 -100.83 70.45 -15.22
C PRO A 48 -100.59 68.94 -14.99
N VAL A 49 -101.25 68.08 -15.75
CA VAL A 49 -101.17 66.60 -15.60
C VAL A 49 -99.92 66.03 -16.28
N THR A 50 -99.51 66.61 -17.41
CA THR A 50 -98.32 66.20 -18.16
C THR A 50 -97.02 66.55 -17.44
N GLU A 51 -97.00 67.68 -16.73
CA GLU A 51 -95.82 68.15 -15.97
C GLU A 51 -95.58 67.31 -14.72
N LEU A 52 -96.64 66.95 -13.99
CA LEU A 52 -96.58 66.02 -12.86
C LEU A 52 -96.18 64.60 -13.31
N GLN A 53 -96.65 64.13 -14.47
CA GLN A 53 -96.20 62.85 -15.06
C GLN A 53 -94.73 62.86 -15.47
N GLY A 54 -94.19 64.02 -15.86
CA GLY A 54 -92.75 64.20 -16.12
C GLY A 54 -91.93 64.14 -14.84
N GLN A 55 -92.37 64.80 -13.77
CA GLN A 55 -91.69 64.77 -12.47
C GLN A 55 -91.70 63.38 -11.82
N VAL A 56 -92.81 62.65 -11.90
CA VAL A 56 -92.88 61.26 -11.38
C VAL A 56 -91.95 60.33 -12.16
N ARG A 57 -91.82 60.51 -13.47
CA ARG A 57 -90.84 59.75 -14.27
C ARG A 57 -89.40 60.10 -13.87
N SER A 58 -89.06 61.38 -13.77
CA SER A 58 -87.73 61.82 -13.34
C SER A 58 -87.35 61.31 -11.95
N LEU A 59 -88.27 61.36 -10.97
CA LEU A 59 -88.04 60.83 -9.62
C LEU A 59 -88.00 59.29 -9.61
N GLY A 60 -88.69 58.64 -10.54
CA GLY A 60 -88.60 57.19 -10.75
C GLY A 60 -87.22 56.80 -11.27
N ASP A 61 -86.73 57.50 -12.30
CA ASP A 61 -85.41 57.28 -12.89
C ASP A 61 -84.29 57.57 -11.87
N GLU A 62 -84.43 58.64 -11.07
CA GLU A 62 -83.49 58.97 -10.01
C GLU A 62 -83.49 57.92 -8.88
N ASN A 63 -84.66 57.39 -8.49
CA ASN A 63 -84.73 56.30 -7.52
C ASN A 63 -84.13 54.99 -8.04
N VAL A 64 -84.32 54.66 -9.33
CA VAL A 64 -83.66 53.50 -9.96
C VAL A 64 -82.15 53.70 -9.95
N GLN A 65 -81.67 54.89 -10.32
CA GLN A 65 -80.24 55.18 -10.31
C GLN A 65 -79.64 55.14 -8.90
N ILE A 66 -80.36 55.61 -7.89
CA ILE A 66 -79.92 55.53 -6.48
C ILE A 66 -79.91 54.07 -6.01
N ARG A 67 -80.88 53.24 -6.41
CA ARG A 67 -80.89 51.81 -6.10
C ARG A 67 -79.70 51.09 -6.73
N GLU A 68 -79.43 51.32 -8.01
CA GLU A 68 -78.26 50.74 -8.69
C GLU A 68 -76.95 51.19 -8.06
N LYS A 69 -76.83 52.48 -7.69
CA LYS A 69 -75.66 53.00 -6.98
C LYS A 69 -75.52 52.36 -5.60
N ASN A 70 -76.61 52.21 -4.85
CA ASN A 70 -76.60 51.59 -3.52
C ASN A 70 -76.27 50.09 -3.59
N GLU A 71 -76.82 49.35 -4.56
CA GLU A 71 -76.47 47.94 -4.79
C GLU A 71 -75.01 47.79 -5.21
N GLY A 72 -74.51 48.66 -6.09
CA GLY A 72 -73.09 48.70 -6.46
C GLY A 72 -72.18 49.02 -5.27
N LEU A 73 -72.58 49.96 -4.42
CA LEU A 73 -71.85 50.33 -3.21
C LEU A 73 -71.89 49.25 -2.12
N LEU A 74 -72.93 48.41 -2.06
CA LEU A 74 -73.01 47.28 -1.13
C LEU A 74 -72.21 46.07 -1.64
N ASN A 75 -72.30 45.79 -2.93
CA ASN A 75 -71.71 44.59 -3.53
C ASN A 75 -70.20 44.74 -3.79
N LYS A 76 -69.69 45.94 -4.11
CA LYS A 76 -68.25 46.17 -4.31
C LYS A 76 -67.38 45.87 -3.08
N PRO A 77 -67.67 46.40 -1.87
CA PRO A 77 -66.91 46.03 -0.68
C PRO A 77 -67.11 44.56 -0.31
N SER A 78 -68.31 43.99 -0.50
CA SER A 78 -68.57 42.57 -0.25
C SER A 78 -67.72 41.65 -1.15
N THR A 79 -67.76 41.87 -2.46
CA THR A 79 -66.97 41.10 -3.44
C THR A 79 -65.47 41.31 -3.28
N THR A 80 -65.03 42.54 -2.99
CA THR A 80 -63.61 42.83 -2.73
C THR A 80 -63.12 42.10 -1.47
N MET A 81 -63.92 42.08 -0.40
CA MET A 81 -63.60 41.36 0.82
C MET A 81 -63.62 39.84 0.61
N GLN A 82 -64.58 39.31 -0.14
CA GLN A 82 -64.68 37.89 -0.46
C GLN A 82 -63.52 37.42 -1.33
N ASN A 83 -63.10 38.21 -2.32
CA ASN A 83 -61.93 37.93 -3.15
C ASN A 83 -60.65 37.96 -2.31
N LYS A 84 -60.48 38.97 -1.43
CA LYS A 84 -59.32 39.02 -0.51
C LYS A 84 -59.30 37.82 0.44
N LEU A 85 -60.46 37.41 0.95
CA LEU A 85 -60.59 36.23 1.81
C LEU A 85 -60.23 34.95 1.05
N GLY A 86 -60.66 34.83 -0.21
CA GLY A 86 -60.30 33.73 -1.11
C GLY A 86 -58.81 33.68 -1.40
N THR A 87 -58.19 34.81 -1.75
CA THR A 87 -56.74 34.90 -1.98
C THR A 87 -55.95 34.60 -0.71
N MET A 88 -56.43 35.06 0.45
CA MET A 88 -55.80 34.79 1.75
C MET A 88 -55.93 33.31 2.13
N GLY A 89 -57.08 32.68 1.82
CA GLY A 89 -57.30 31.24 1.99
C GLY A 89 -56.36 30.40 1.12
N ALA A 90 -56.21 30.77 -0.16
CA ALA A 90 -55.29 30.13 -1.08
C ALA A 90 -53.83 30.28 -0.63
N SER A 91 -53.40 31.49 -0.28
CA SER A 91 -52.04 31.72 0.23
C SER A 91 -51.77 30.96 1.54
N LYS A 92 -52.78 30.82 2.41
CA LYS A 92 -52.65 30.03 3.64
C LYS A 92 -52.48 28.55 3.33
N SER A 93 -53.28 28.01 2.39
CA SER A 93 -53.17 26.63 1.94
C SER A 93 -51.80 26.33 1.31
N ASP A 94 -51.33 27.22 0.42
CA ASP A 94 -50.03 27.09 -0.24
C ASP A 94 -48.86 27.13 0.76
N LEU A 95 -48.92 28.03 1.74
CA LEU A 95 -47.91 28.11 2.81
C LEU A 95 -47.91 26.85 3.67
N SER A 96 -49.09 26.32 4.02
CA SER A 96 -49.21 25.04 4.75
C SER A 96 -48.64 23.86 3.95
N ALA A 97 -48.91 23.78 2.64
CA ALA A 97 -48.38 22.72 1.77
C ALA A 97 -46.84 22.78 1.66
N ARG A 98 -46.28 23.99 1.51
CA ARG A 98 -44.81 24.19 1.49
C ARG A 98 -44.14 23.85 2.81
N LEU A 99 -44.81 24.11 3.94
CA LEU A 99 -44.31 23.73 5.25
C LEU A 99 -44.24 22.20 5.38
N VAL A 100 -45.29 21.49 4.98
CA VAL A 100 -45.33 20.02 4.98
C VAL A 100 -44.22 19.44 4.10
N SER A 101 -44.06 19.93 2.86
CA SER A 101 -43.00 19.44 1.98
C SER A 101 -41.60 19.70 2.55
N SER A 102 -41.39 20.85 3.20
CA SER A 102 -40.13 21.14 3.87
C SER A 102 -39.86 20.21 5.07
N GLU A 103 -40.89 19.87 5.84
CA GLU A 103 -40.77 18.91 6.95
C GLU A 103 -40.49 17.50 6.45
N GLU A 104 -41.14 17.06 5.37
CA GLU A 104 -40.87 15.77 4.72
C GLU A 104 -39.43 15.69 4.20
N GLU A 105 -38.93 16.76 3.57
CA GLU A 105 -37.55 16.84 3.12
C GLU A 105 -36.54 16.79 4.28
N LYS A 106 -36.83 17.50 5.39
CA LYS A 106 -36.00 17.43 6.61
C LYS A 106 -35.96 16.02 7.19
N LEU A 107 -37.09 15.33 7.26
CA LEU A 107 -37.14 13.94 7.72
C LEU A 107 -36.38 13.01 6.78
N ARG A 108 -36.50 13.21 5.46
CA ARG A 108 -35.75 12.46 4.46
C ARG A 108 -34.24 12.65 4.60
N MET A 109 -33.78 13.89 4.76
CA MET A 109 -32.36 14.19 4.99
C MET A 109 -31.87 13.62 6.32
N SER A 110 -32.65 13.74 7.39
CA SER A 110 -32.33 13.15 8.70
C SER A 110 -32.19 11.63 8.63
N LYS A 111 -33.10 10.94 7.93
CA LYS A 111 -33.03 9.50 7.68
C LYS A 111 -31.76 9.12 6.92
N GLN A 112 -31.46 9.82 5.81
CA GLN A 112 -30.26 9.57 5.02
C GLN A 112 -28.96 9.79 5.83
N LEU A 113 -28.94 10.79 6.70
CA LEU A 113 -27.81 11.06 7.59
C LEU A 113 -27.61 9.92 8.60
N VAL A 114 -28.70 9.41 9.20
CA VAL A 114 -28.63 8.26 10.12
C VAL A 114 -28.19 7.00 9.40
N GLU A 115 -28.71 6.73 8.20
CA GLU A 115 -28.30 5.59 7.37
C GLU A 115 -26.80 5.68 7.01
N ALA A 116 -26.32 6.86 6.62
CA ALA A 116 -24.90 7.10 6.37
C ALA A 116 -24.05 6.89 7.63
N GLN A 117 -24.51 7.34 8.80
CA GLN A 117 -23.82 7.14 10.07
C GLN A 117 -23.74 5.67 10.47
N ILE A 118 -24.82 4.91 10.26
CA ILE A 118 -24.84 3.45 10.51
C ILE A 118 -23.88 2.75 9.56
N ALA A 119 -23.90 3.08 8.27
CA ALA A 119 -22.98 2.52 7.29
C ALA A 119 -21.52 2.84 7.64
N ALA A 120 -21.21 4.08 8.02
CA ALA A 120 -19.88 4.48 8.45
C ALA A 120 -19.41 3.75 9.70
N ASN A 121 -20.30 3.57 10.69
CA ASN A 121 -20.00 2.79 11.90
C ASN A 121 -19.77 1.31 11.57
N LYS A 122 -20.57 0.72 10.67
CA LYS A 122 -20.38 -0.67 10.23
C LYS A 122 -19.06 -0.89 9.51
N MET A 123 -18.67 0.04 8.65
CA MET A 123 -17.35 0.01 8.00
C MET A 123 -16.24 0.13 9.04
N ARG A 124 -16.37 1.04 10.03
CA ARG A 124 -15.39 1.18 11.11
C ARG A 124 -15.22 -0.10 11.93
N GLU A 125 -16.32 -0.75 12.29
CA GLU A 125 -16.30 -2.03 13.02
C GLU A 125 -15.61 -3.14 12.22
N GLN A 126 -15.84 -3.19 10.91
CA GLN A 126 -15.12 -4.12 10.01
C GLN A 126 -13.62 -3.85 9.98
N TYR A 127 -13.22 -2.58 9.83
CA TYR A 127 -11.81 -2.20 9.87
C TYR A 127 -11.16 -2.54 11.20
N GLU A 128 -11.83 -2.29 12.32
CA GLU A 128 -11.33 -2.64 13.65
C GLU A 128 -11.15 -4.15 13.78
N ALA A 129 -12.14 -4.95 13.35
CA ALA A 129 -12.05 -6.42 13.36
C ALA A 129 -10.88 -6.94 12.50
N GLU A 130 -10.72 -6.43 11.28
CA GLU A 130 -9.60 -6.77 10.40
C GLU A 130 -8.26 -6.37 11.03
N CYS A 131 -8.17 -5.20 11.65
CA CYS A 131 -6.98 -4.77 12.38
C CYS A 131 -6.65 -5.72 13.55
N PHE A 132 -7.64 -6.20 14.30
CA PHE A 132 -7.42 -7.18 15.36
C PHE A 132 -6.91 -8.52 14.81
N GLU A 133 -7.51 -9.02 13.72
CA GLU A 133 -7.05 -10.24 13.07
C GLU A 133 -5.62 -10.12 12.54
N LEU A 134 -5.30 -9.02 11.87
CA LEU A 134 -3.96 -8.74 11.37
C LEU A 134 -2.95 -8.62 12.50
N LYS A 135 -3.32 -7.95 13.60
CA LYS A 135 -2.47 -7.83 14.79
C LYS A 135 -2.18 -9.20 15.40
N ASN A 136 -3.16 -10.09 15.48
CA ASN A 136 -2.97 -11.45 15.97
C ASN A 136 -2.04 -12.26 15.05
N LYS A 137 -2.21 -12.15 13.72
CA LYS A 137 -1.30 -12.79 12.74
C LYS A 137 0.12 -12.24 12.83
N MET A 138 0.28 -10.94 13.03
CA MET A 138 1.58 -10.32 13.24
C MET A 138 2.25 -10.84 14.51
N PHE A 139 1.52 -10.99 15.61
CA PHE A 139 2.07 -11.57 16.84
C PHE A 139 2.50 -13.02 16.66
N SER A 140 1.67 -13.86 16.03
CA SER A 140 2.06 -15.25 15.78
C SER A 140 3.26 -15.36 14.84
N GLN A 141 3.34 -14.51 13.82
CA GLN A 141 4.51 -14.43 12.95
C GLN A 141 5.76 -13.95 13.70
N LYS A 142 5.62 -12.98 14.61
CA LYS A 142 6.71 -12.51 15.48
C LYS A 142 7.22 -13.63 16.39
N ASP A 143 6.33 -14.42 16.98
CA ASP A 143 6.72 -15.55 17.82
C ASP A 143 7.50 -16.62 17.03
N VAL A 144 7.05 -16.92 15.81
CA VAL A 144 7.77 -17.82 14.89
C VAL A 144 9.14 -17.23 14.52
N ALA A 145 9.22 -15.94 14.22
CA ALA A 145 10.49 -15.28 13.89
C ALA A 145 11.47 -15.35 15.07
N LEU A 146 11.02 -15.08 16.31
CA LEU A 146 11.85 -15.20 17.51
C LEU A 146 12.35 -16.63 17.73
N SER A 147 11.51 -17.64 17.45
CA SER A 147 11.93 -19.05 17.51
C SER A 147 13.03 -19.35 16.49
N LEU A 148 12.89 -18.87 15.25
CA LEU A 148 13.88 -19.04 14.19
C LEU A 148 15.19 -18.30 14.48
N GLU A 149 15.12 -17.13 15.10
CA GLU A 149 16.30 -16.39 15.55
C GLU A 149 17.08 -17.14 16.63
N ALA A 150 16.38 -17.75 17.59
CA ALA A 150 16.99 -18.59 18.62
C ALA A 150 17.67 -19.84 18.02
N GLU A 151 17.05 -20.48 17.02
CA GLU A 151 17.65 -21.60 16.29
C GLU A 151 18.88 -21.17 15.47
N ARG A 152 18.81 -20.03 14.77
CA ARG A 152 19.94 -19.45 14.07
C ARG A 152 21.12 -19.22 15.01
N ASP A 153 20.88 -18.65 16.19
CA ASP A 153 21.94 -18.35 17.15
C ASP A 153 22.50 -19.59 17.84
N LYS A 154 21.70 -20.67 17.94
CA LYS A 154 22.21 -22.00 18.29
C LYS A 154 23.13 -22.54 17.20
N LEU A 155 22.67 -22.56 15.94
CA LEU A 155 23.48 -23.07 14.82
C LEU A 155 24.78 -22.27 14.62
N ARG A 156 24.76 -20.94 14.84
CA ARG A 156 25.96 -20.10 14.81
C ARG A 156 26.98 -20.53 15.86
N ARG A 157 26.54 -20.86 17.08
CA ARG A 157 27.41 -21.38 18.14
C ARG A 157 27.99 -22.74 17.77
N ASP A 158 27.16 -23.63 17.23
CA ASP A 158 27.59 -24.97 16.81
C ASP A 158 28.63 -24.90 15.67
N ILE A 159 28.42 -24.01 14.69
CA ILE A 159 29.39 -23.75 13.61
C ILE A 159 30.70 -23.20 14.17
N HIS A 160 30.64 -22.24 15.10
CA HIS A 160 31.83 -21.68 15.72
C HIS A 160 32.62 -22.76 16.47
N GLU A 161 31.94 -23.60 17.26
CA GLU A 161 32.57 -24.71 17.96
C GLU A 161 33.20 -25.73 16.99
N ALA A 162 32.50 -26.10 15.92
CA ALA A 162 33.04 -26.99 14.89
C ALA A 162 34.27 -26.39 14.19
N THR A 163 34.24 -25.08 13.91
CA THR A 163 35.36 -24.36 13.30
C THR A 163 36.58 -24.35 14.22
N MET A 164 36.41 -24.11 15.52
CA MET A 164 37.51 -24.17 16.49
C MET A 164 38.11 -25.58 16.59
N ARG A 165 37.27 -26.63 16.57
CA ARG A 165 37.75 -28.02 16.54
C ARG A 165 38.53 -28.35 15.27
N LEU A 166 38.07 -27.85 14.12
CA LEU A 166 38.77 -28.02 12.85
C LEU A 166 40.13 -27.32 12.87
N GLN A 167 40.18 -26.06 13.28
CA GLN A 167 41.44 -25.30 13.39
C GLN A 167 42.45 -26.00 14.31
N PHE A 168 41.99 -26.58 15.43
CA PHE A 168 42.84 -27.35 16.31
C PHE A 168 43.39 -28.61 15.63
N ALA A 169 42.56 -29.36 14.89
CA ALA A 169 42.98 -30.55 14.15
C ALA A 169 43.93 -30.22 12.98
N GLU A 170 43.70 -29.10 12.28
CA GLU A 170 44.61 -28.61 11.25
C GLU A 170 45.96 -28.20 11.83
N GLY A 171 45.97 -27.55 13.00
CA GLY A 171 47.18 -27.21 13.74
C GLY A 171 48.00 -28.46 14.09
N SER A 172 47.37 -29.46 14.71
CA SER A 172 48.06 -30.71 15.08
C SER A 172 48.53 -31.51 13.86
N SER A 173 47.77 -31.52 12.76
CA SER A 173 48.23 -32.11 11.50
C SER A 173 49.44 -31.39 10.91
N ARG A 174 49.54 -30.06 11.09
CA ARG A 174 50.67 -29.26 10.62
C ARG A 174 51.92 -29.53 11.45
N GLU A 175 51.78 -29.57 12.77
CA GLU A 175 52.84 -29.95 13.71
C GLU A 175 53.39 -31.35 13.38
N LEU A 176 52.49 -32.33 13.17
CA LEU A 176 52.90 -33.69 12.79
C LEU A 176 53.62 -33.75 11.45
N ALA A 177 53.21 -32.93 10.47
CA ALA A 177 53.90 -32.85 9.18
C ALA A 177 55.31 -32.25 9.34
N GLU A 178 55.47 -31.21 10.17
CA GLU A 178 56.77 -30.63 10.49
C GLU A 178 57.67 -31.66 11.18
N GLU A 179 57.17 -32.39 12.17
CA GLU A 179 57.88 -33.51 12.80
C GLU A 179 58.31 -34.57 11.79
N TYR A 180 57.43 -34.97 10.86
CA TYR A 180 57.80 -35.92 9.81
C TYR A 180 58.90 -35.38 8.89
N THR A 181 58.87 -34.10 8.52
CA THR A 181 59.92 -33.50 7.68
C THR A 181 61.28 -33.43 8.39
N THR A 182 61.29 -33.08 9.68
CA THR A 182 62.52 -33.07 10.48
C THR A 182 63.08 -34.48 10.63
N LEU A 183 62.21 -35.46 10.92
CA LEU A 183 62.58 -36.86 11.00
C LEU A 183 63.15 -37.38 9.67
N LYS A 184 62.52 -37.05 8.53
CA LYS A 184 63.02 -37.40 7.20
C LYS A 184 64.40 -36.80 6.93
N ARG A 185 64.63 -35.54 7.33
CA ARG A 185 65.94 -34.89 7.20
C ARG A 185 67.00 -35.58 8.06
N ASN A 186 66.65 -35.99 9.29
CA ASN A 186 67.53 -36.75 10.15
C ASN A 186 67.89 -38.11 9.55
N PHE A 187 66.91 -38.85 9.02
CA PHE A 187 67.17 -40.12 8.33
C PHE A 187 68.12 -39.95 7.13
N LEU A 188 67.90 -38.93 6.29
CA LEU A 188 68.80 -38.64 5.17
C LEU A 188 70.23 -38.32 5.64
N SER A 189 70.39 -37.55 6.71
CA SER A 189 71.71 -37.28 7.29
C SER A 189 72.41 -38.55 7.80
N VAL A 190 71.65 -39.51 8.33
CA VAL A 190 72.19 -40.81 8.75
C VAL A 190 72.60 -41.65 7.54
N CYS A 191 71.79 -41.69 6.48
CA CYS A 191 72.15 -42.34 5.22
C CYS A 191 73.44 -41.75 4.63
N ASP A 192 73.56 -40.42 4.55
CA ASP A 192 74.78 -39.76 4.07
C ASP A 192 76.01 -40.11 4.93
N ALA A 193 75.84 -40.20 6.25
CA ALA A 193 76.92 -40.61 7.14
C ALA A 193 77.31 -42.08 6.91
N TYR A 194 76.33 -42.95 6.70
CA TYR A 194 76.55 -44.35 6.36
C TYR A 194 77.29 -44.50 5.03
N ASP A 195 76.90 -43.78 3.98
CA ASP A 195 77.58 -43.79 2.68
C ASP A 195 79.03 -43.28 2.77
N ARG A 196 79.29 -42.26 3.60
CA ARG A 196 80.66 -41.83 3.90
C ARG A 196 81.46 -42.93 4.59
N THR A 197 80.88 -43.68 5.52
CA THR A 197 81.58 -44.82 6.15
C THR A 197 81.83 -45.95 5.16
N LEU A 198 80.87 -46.26 4.27
CA LEU A 198 81.04 -47.24 3.20
C LEU A 198 82.21 -46.85 2.28
N THR A 199 82.19 -45.63 1.74
CA THR A 199 83.29 -45.15 0.87
C THR A 199 84.63 -45.12 1.61
N HIS A 200 84.65 -44.88 2.93
CA HIS A 200 85.87 -44.99 3.73
C HIS A 200 86.35 -46.45 3.84
N THR A 201 85.44 -47.40 4.09
CA THR A 201 85.79 -48.83 4.14
C THR A 201 86.23 -49.36 2.78
N GLU A 202 85.65 -48.88 1.67
CA GLU A 202 86.08 -49.22 0.32
C GLU A 202 87.49 -48.67 0.02
N LYS A 203 87.78 -47.43 0.43
CA LYS A 203 89.14 -46.86 0.35
C LYS A 203 90.13 -47.66 1.18
N LEU A 204 89.79 -48.02 2.41
CA LEU A 204 90.63 -48.86 3.26
C LEU A 204 90.84 -50.24 2.64
N ALA A 205 89.82 -50.84 2.03
CA ALA A 205 89.93 -52.10 1.31
C ALA A 205 90.84 -51.97 0.07
N ALA A 206 90.77 -50.85 -0.65
CA ALA A 206 91.66 -50.55 -1.78
C ALA A 206 93.11 -50.33 -1.31
N GLU A 207 93.33 -49.62 -0.20
CA GLU A 207 94.65 -49.47 0.43
C GLU A 207 95.19 -50.82 0.89
N MET A 208 94.36 -51.67 1.51
CA MET A 208 94.70 -53.04 1.86
C MET A 208 95.03 -53.89 0.61
N LEU A 209 94.33 -53.68 -0.49
CA LEU A 209 94.61 -54.33 -1.77
C LEU A 209 95.94 -53.86 -2.35
N VAL A 210 96.26 -52.56 -2.30
CA VAL A 210 97.55 -52.02 -2.73
C VAL A 210 98.67 -52.53 -1.84
N LEU A 211 98.48 -52.53 -0.51
CA LEU A 211 99.41 -53.14 0.43
C LEU A 211 99.60 -54.62 0.14
N LYS A 212 98.51 -55.35 -0.13
CA LYS A 212 98.56 -56.74 -0.56
C LYS A 212 99.27 -56.89 -1.90
N GLN A 213 99.07 -56.02 -2.89
CA GLN A 213 99.76 -56.05 -4.18
C GLN A 213 101.25 -55.72 -4.04
N THR A 214 101.63 -54.82 -3.14
CA THR A 214 103.05 -54.54 -2.83
C THR A 214 103.68 -55.68 -2.03
N HIS A 215 102.93 -56.30 -1.12
CA HIS A 215 103.31 -57.52 -0.41
C HIS A 215 103.39 -58.70 -1.38
N ASP A 216 102.47 -58.83 -2.33
CA ASP A 216 102.43 -59.83 -3.37
C ASP A 216 103.50 -59.57 -4.42
N ALA A 217 103.91 -58.32 -4.71
CA ALA A 217 105.07 -57.99 -5.54
C ALA A 217 106.40 -58.33 -4.83
N ALA A 218 106.48 -58.10 -3.51
CA ALA A 218 107.57 -58.61 -2.67
C ALA A 218 107.54 -60.14 -2.56
N ARG A 219 106.35 -60.73 -2.59
CA ARG A 219 106.10 -62.16 -2.68
C ARG A 219 106.38 -62.69 -4.09
N ASP A 220 106.26 -61.92 -5.16
CA ASP A 220 106.55 -62.24 -6.56
C ASP A 220 108.05 -62.16 -6.83
N HIS A 221 108.79 -61.29 -6.14
CA HIS A 221 110.24 -61.42 -6.01
C HIS A 221 110.64 -62.68 -5.20
N ALA A 222 109.77 -63.19 -4.32
CA ALA A 222 109.93 -64.49 -3.64
C ALA A 222 109.30 -65.69 -4.41
N HIS A 223 108.39 -65.45 -5.36
CA HIS A 223 107.56 -66.42 -6.10
C HIS A 223 107.96 -66.56 -7.57
N GLN A 224 108.79 -65.68 -8.14
CA GLN A 224 109.64 -66.01 -9.30
C GLN A 224 110.57 -67.19 -8.97
N ARG A 225 110.81 -67.47 -7.67
CA ARG A 225 111.45 -68.69 -7.15
C ARG A 225 110.47 -69.81 -6.79
N ALA A 226 109.17 -69.54 -6.71
CA ALA A 226 108.17 -70.48 -6.21
C ALA A 226 106.90 -70.43 -7.05
N GLN A 227 107.01 -71.01 -8.26
CA GLN A 227 105.92 -71.63 -9.06
C GLN A 227 105.40 -70.74 -10.21
N GLN A 228 105.46 -71.10 -11.50
CA GLN A 228 105.18 -72.42 -12.08
C GLN A 228 104.01 -73.11 -11.36
N GLU A 229 102.83 -72.48 -11.25
CA GLU A 229 101.57 -73.23 -11.08
C GLU A 229 100.33 -72.34 -11.33
N ALA A 230 99.69 -72.64 -12.46
CA ALA A 230 98.25 -72.78 -12.73
C ALA A 230 97.19 -71.75 -12.25
N ASP A 231 96.65 -71.06 -13.26
CA ASP A 231 95.26 -70.66 -13.54
C ASP A 231 94.11 -71.13 -12.65
N LYS A 232 93.11 -70.23 -12.49
CA LYS A 232 91.65 -70.50 -12.59
C LYS A 232 90.77 -69.23 -12.59
N THR A 233 90.14 -68.94 -13.74
CA THR A 233 88.76 -68.42 -14.02
C THR A 233 87.89 -67.73 -12.94
N ARG A 234 87.49 -66.45 -13.19
CA ARG A 234 86.11 -65.83 -13.35
C ARG A 234 86.19 -64.27 -13.19
N PRO A 235 85.27 -63.39 -13.70
CA PRO A 235 83.81 -63.48 -13.59
C PRO A 235 82.98 -63.03 -14.84
N VAL A 236 82.20 -63.95 -15.42
CA VAL A 236 81.23 -63.67 -16.52
C VAL A 236 79.82 -63.36 -15.98
N LYS A 237 79.58 -63.50 -14.67
CA LYS A 237 78.25 -63.33 -14.05
C LYS A 237 77.93 -61.88 -13.69
N GLU A 238 78.90 -61.12 -13.18
CA GLU A 238 78.69 -59.73 -12.76
C GLU A 238 78.36 -58.81 -13.94
N LEU A 239 79.02 -59.00 -15.09
CA LEU A 239 78.72 -58.29 -16.34
C LEU A 239 77.31 -58.59 -16.88
N ARG A 240 76.76 -59.78 -16.58
CA ARG A 240 75.39 -60.15 -16.97
C ARG A 240 74.37 -59.45 -16.07
N ASP A 241 74.62 -59.39 -14.78
CA ASP A 241 73.70 -58.75 -13.81
C ASP A 241 73.66 -57.22 -14.00
N GLU A 242 74.76 -56.60 -14.40
CA GLU A 242 74.80 -55.16 -14.76
C GLU A 242 74.03 -54.86 -16.06
N LEU A 243 74.12 -55.75 -17.06
CA LEU A 243 73.36 -55.62 -18.31
C LEU A 243 71.85 -55.80 -18.08
N GLU A 244 71.47 -56.70 -17.18
CA GLU A 244 70.07 -56.92 -16.77
C GLU A 244 69.51 -55.65 -16.10
N LYS A 245 70.23 -55.06 -15.13
CA LYS A 245 69.82 -53.81 -14.46
C LYS A 245 69.69 -52.63 -15.43
N MET A 246 70.59 -52.52 -16.40
CA MET A 246 70.53 -51.47 -17.42
C MET A 246 69.27 -51.64 -18.29
N LYS A 247 68.95 -52.87 -18.69
CA LYS A 247 67.75 -53.19 -19.47
C LYS A 247 66.47 -52.88 -18.69
N ASP A 248 66.39 -53.27 -17.42
CA ASP A 248 65.25 -52.96 -16.55
C ASP A 248 65.03 -51.45 -16.41
N ALA A 249 66.11 -50.65 -16.34
CA ALA A 249 66.02 -49.20 -16.29
C ALA A 249 65.49 -48.59 -17.60
N TYR A 250 65.87 -49.14 -18.76
CA TYR A 250 65.32 -48.72 -20.05
C TYR A 250 63.84 -49.09 -20.21
N ASP A 251 63.47 -50.31 -19.83
CA ASP A 251 62.07 -50.77 -19.86
C ASP A 251 61.19 -49.93 -18.93
N GLU A 252 61.71 -49.53 -17.77
CA GLU A 252 61.04 -48.60 -16.85
C GLU A 252 60.89 -47.20 -17.43
N GLN A 253 61.92 -46.66 -18.10
CA GLN A 253 61.81 -45.38 -18.80
C GLN A 253 60.79 -45.44 -19.95
N GLN A 254 60.76 -46.55 -20.69
CA GLN A 254 59.81 -46.75 -21.77
C GLN A 254 58.36 -46.81 -21.24
N ARG A 255 58.12 -47.57 -20.15
CA ARG A 255 56.81 -47.60 -19.49
C ARG A 255 56.35 -46.22 -19.02
N ARG A 256 57.25 -45.42 -18.42
CA ARG A 256 56.93 -44.04 -18.00
C ARG A 256 56.55 -43.12 -19.17
N LEU A 257 57.17 -43.31 -20.34
CA LEU A 257 56.80 -42.55 -21.54
C LEU A 257 55.45 -43.00 -22.09
N GLU A 258 55.18 -44.31 -22.14
CA GLU A 258 53.90 -44.88 -22.54
C GLU A 258 52.76 -44.39 -21.62
N GLU A 259 52.97 -44.39 -20.31
CA GLU A 259 52.02 -43.87 -19.32
C GLU A 259 51.74 -42.38 -19.52
N LYS A 260 52.78 -41.56 -19.78
CA LYS A 260 52.61 -40.13 -20.08
C LYS A 260 51.82 -39.90 -21.37
N VAL A 261 52.06 -40.69 -22.41
CA VAL A 261 51.30 -40.61 -23.68
C VAL A 261 49.84 -40.99 -23.45
N VAL A 262 49.57 -42.03 -22.65
CA VAL A 262 48.20 -42.42 -22.29
C VAL A 262 47.51 -41.34 -21.45
N ALA A 263 48.21 -40.75 -20.47
CA ALA A 263 47.68 -39.64 -19.67
C ALA A 263 47.35 -38.43 -20.54
N MET A 264 48.27 -37.98 -21.39
CA MET A 264 48.01 -36.88 -22.34
C MET A 264 46.85 -37.21 -23.30
N GLY A 265 46.71 -38.47 -23.72
CA GLY A 265 45.59 -38.92 -24.55
C GLY A 265 44.24 -38.83 -23.83
N LYS A 266 44.19 -39.16 -22.54
CA LYS A 266 42.99 -38.98 -21.69
C LYS A 266 42.67 -37.50 -21.51
N ASP A 267 43.66 -36.69 -21.15
CA ASP A 267 43.49 -35.24 -20.97
C ASP A 267 43.01 -34.57 -22.26
N GLN A 268 43.56 -34.95 -23.41
CA GLN A 268 43.12 -34.44 -24.70
C GLN A 268 41.66 -34.82 -24.99
N GLN A 269 41.25 -36.04 -24.64
CA GLN A 269 39.88 -36.49 -24.83
C GLN A 269 38.90 -35.78 -23.89
N GLU A 270 39.29 -35.53 -22.64
CA GLU A 270 38.53 -34.76 -21.67
C GLU A 270 38.39 -33.31 -22.11
N ASN A 271 39.47 -32.68 -22.59
CA ASN A 271 39.43 -31.32 -23.14
C ASN A 271 38.51 -31.25 -24.38
N LYS A 272 38.55 -32.24 -25.27
CA LYS A 272 37.60 -32.34 -26.40
C LYS A 272 36.14 -32.49 -25.94
N ARG A 273 35.88 -33.19 -24.82
CA ARG A 273 34.53 -33.30 -24.25
C ARG A 273 34.10 -31.96 -23.63
N ALA A 274 34.98 -31.30 -22.88
CA ALA A 274 34.70 -29.98 -22.31
C ALA A 274 34.37 -28.95 -23.39
N ILE A 275 35.13 -28.91 -24.49
CA ILE A 275 34.85 -28.02 -25.64
C ILE A 275 33.48 -28.31 -26.27
N ARG A 276 33.10 -29.59 -26.43
CA ARG A 276 31.76 -29.93 -26.95
C ARG A 276 30.66 -29.50 -25.99
N ASN A 277 30.87 -29.66 -24.69
CA ASN A 277 29.91 -29.25 -23.68
C ASN A 277 29.74 -27.72 -23.66
N THR A 278 30.83 -26.94 -23.76
CA THR A 278 30.73 -25.48 -23.84
C THR A 278 30.10 -25.01 -25.15
N GLN A 279 30.35 -25.70 -26.27
CA GLN A 279 29.64 -25.45 -27.52
C GLN A 279 28.14 -25.73 -27.42
N HIS A 280 27.75 -26.79 -26.73
CA HIS A 280 26.35 -27.12 -26.50
C HIS A 280 25.65 -26.07 -25.64
N THR A 281 26.24 -25.67 -24.51
CA THR A 281 25.66 -24.65 -23.64
C THR A 281 25.59 -23.28 -24.34
N LEU A 282 26.59 -22.94 -25.16
CA LEU A 282 26.55 -21.74 -25.99
C LEU A 282 25.41 -21.79 -27.03
N ALA A 283 25.18 -22.94 -27.65
CA ALA A 283 24.07 -23.13 -28.58
C ALA A 283 22.71 -22.99 -27.89
N GLU A 284 22.53 -23.57 -26.70
CA GLU A 284 21.32 -23.40 -25.87
C GLU A 284 21.09 -21.92 -25.50
N GLN A 285 22.13 -21.23 -25.06
CA GLN A 285 22.06 -19.80 -24.75
C GLN A 285 21.70 -18.98 -26.01
N SER A 286 22.29 -19.29 -27.17
CA SER A 286 21.94 -18.62 -28.42
C SER A 286 20.46 -18.82 -28.81
N ALA A 287 19.92 -20.01 -28.59
CA ALA A 287 18.51 -20.31 -28.86
C ALA A 287 17.58 -19.53 -27.92
N THR A 288 17.90 -19.44 -26.63
CA THR A 288 17.09 -18.65 -25.68
C THR A 288 17.10 -17.15 -26.00
N VAL A 289 18.23 -16.60 -26.46
CA VAL A 289 18.32 -15.20 -26.93
C VAL A 289 17.46 -14.98 -28.18
N ILE A 290 17.44 -15.91 -29.13
CA ILE A 290 16.59 -15.79 -30.33
C ILE A 290 15.10 -15.80 -29.94
N ILE A 291 14.70 -16.69 -29.01
CA ILE A 291 13.32 -16.76 -28.53
C ILE A 291 12.91 -15.46 -27.82
N SER A 292 13.78 -14.91 -26.96
CA SER A 292 13.47 -13.65 -26.26
C SER A 292 13.44 -12.45 -27.21
N GLN A 293 14.33 -12.40 -28.21
CA GLN A 293 14.27 -11.39 -29.28
C GLN A 293 12.98 -11.47 -30.10
N HIS A 294 12.50 -12.68 -30.38
CA HIS A 294 11.22 -12.86 -31.07
C HIS A 294 10.05 -12.35 -30.23
N GLN A 295 10.00 -12.69 -28.94
CA GLN A 295 8.98 -12.19 -28.01
C GLN A 295 8.99 -10.67 -27.90
N LEU A 296 10.17 -10.04 -27.91
CA LEU A 296 10.29 -8.58 -27.91
C LEU A 296 9.65 -7.97 -29.17
N LYS A 297 9.93 -8.53 -30.36
CA LYS A 297 9.31 -8.07 -31.61
C LYS A 297 7.79 -8.28 -31.63
N GLU A 298 7.30 -9.38 -31.06
CA GLU A 298 5.85 -9.60 -30.92
C GLU A 298 5.20 -8.53 -30.04
N VAL A 299 5.81 -8.20 -28.91
CA VAL A 299 5.33 -7.13 -28.02
C VAL A 299 5.40 -5.75 -28.69
N GLU A 300 6.44 -5.47 -29.47
CA GLU A 300 6.53 -4.23 -30.27
C GLU A 300 5.42 -4.14 -31.33
N ALA A 301 5.10 -5.26 -31.98
CA ALA A 301 3.98 -5.34 -32.93
C ALA A 301 2.62 -5.17 -32.22
N GLU A 302 2.42 -5.81 -31.05
CA GLU A 302 1.23 -5.61 -30.21
C GLU A 302 1.08 -4.14 -29.80
N ASN A 303 2.17 -3.47 -29.40
CA ASN A 303 2.17 -2.06 -29.03
C ASN A 303 1.76 -1.18 -30.23
N SER A 304 2.30 -1.46 -31.41
CA SER A 304 1.93 -0.75 -32.64
C SER A 304 0.45 -0.96 -33.01
N GLN A 305 -0.08 -2.18 -32.84
CA GLN A 305 -1.51 -2.47 -33.05
C GLN A 305 -2.41 -1.73 -32.04
N LEU A 306 -2.03 -1.70 -30.76
CA LEU A 306 -2.77 -0.98 -29.73
C LEU A 306 -2.76 0.53 -29.96
N GLN A 307 -1.63 1.09 -30.39
CA GLN A 307 -1.55 2.50 -30.79
C GLN A 307 -2.50 2.83 -31.94
N ASN A 308 -2.61 1.95 -32.94
CA ASN A 308 -3.54 2.14 -34.05
C ASN A 308 -5.00 2.05 -33.59
N LYS A 309 -5.35 1.04 -32.77
CA LYS A 309 -6.70 0.93 -32.16
C LYS A 309 -7.07 2.17 -31.34
N LEU A 310 -6.12 2.75 -30.61
CA LEU A 310 -6.35 3.99 -29.85
C LEU A 310 -6.58 5.20 -30.77
N LYS A 311 -5.91 5.27 -31.93
CA LYS A 311 -6.15 6.32 -32.94
C LYS A 311 -7.53 6.15 -33.57
N GLU A 312 -7.91 4.94 -33.94
CA GLU A 312 -9.23 4.61 -34.51
C GLU A 312 -10.35 4.97 -33.52
N LEU A 313 -10.25 4.51 -32.27
CA LEU A 313 -11.25 4.80 -31.25
C LEU A 313 -11.36 6.31 -30.98
N ASN A 314 -10.25 7.06 -30.96
CA ASN A 314 -10.28 8.51 -30.84
C ASN A 314 -10.96 9.19 -32.05
N GLN A 315 -10.73 8.70 -33.26
CA GLN A 315 -11.42 9.19 -34.46
C GLN A 315 -12.92 8.90 -34.37
N GLU A 316 -13.31 7.70 -33.91
CA GLU A 316 -14.71 7.35 -33.66
C GLU A 316 -15.36 8.25 -32.61
N TYR A 317 -14.68 8.52 -31.49
CA TYR A 317 -15.19 9.45 -30.47
C TYR A 317 -15.39 10.85 -31.04
N ARG A 318 -14.43 11.37 -31.82
CA ARG A 318 -14.55 12.67 -32.48
C ARG A 318 -15.70 12.69 -33.49
N ALA A 319 -15.87 11.62 -34.26
CA ALA A 319 -16.95 11.47 -35.23
C ALA A 319 -18.32 11.45 -34.52
N ARG A 320 -18.46 10.67 -33.44
CA ARG A 320 -19.69 10.63 -32.62
C ARG A 320 -20.02 11.99 -32.01
N LEU A 321 -19.04 12.68 -31.41
CA LEU A 321 -19.24 14.02 -30.88
C LEU A 321 -19.66 15.03 -31.96
N THR A 322 -19.07 14.93 -33.16
CA THR A 322 -19.43 15.78 -34.29
C THR A 322 -20.86 15.50 -34.76
N GLN A 323 -21.26 14.22 -34.82
CA GLN A 323 -22.63 13.83 -35.14
C GLN A 323 -23.61 14.33 -34.07
N TYR A 324 -23.26 14.20 -32.78
CA TYR A 324 -24.07 14.71 -31.68
C TYR A 324 -24.29 16.22 -31.74
N LEU A 325 -23.24 16.99 -32.06
CA LEU A 325 -23.36 18.43 -32.27
C LEU A 325 -24.20 18.77 -33.50
N ARG A 326 -24.08 17.99 -34.58
CA ARG A 326 -24.84 18.18 -35.80
C ARG A 326 -26.34 17.91 -35.59
N ASP A 327 -26.68 16.79 -34.95
CA ASP A 327 -28.07 16.44 -34.63
C ASP A 327 -28.71 17.48 -33.68
N LEU A 328 -27.95 18.01 -32.70
CA LEU A 328 -28.40 19.12 -31.85
C LEU A 328 -28.61 20.42 -32.64
N ALA A 329 -27.71 20.75 -33.57
CA ALA A 329 -27.82 21.93 -34.41
C ALA A 329 -28.99 21.84 -35.41
N ASP A 330 -29.19 20.67 -36.02
CA ASP A 330 -30.31 20.39 -36.93
C ASP A 330 -31.63 20.45 -36.16
N PHE A 331 -31.70 19.87 -34.95
CA PHE A 331 -32.87 19.98 -34.08
C PHE A 331 -33.17 21.43 -33.70
N MET A 332 -32.16 22.21 -33.30
CA MET A 332 -32.34 23.63 -32.95
C MET A 332 -32.76 24.49 -34.15
N SER A 333 -32.32 24.14 -35.36
CA SER A 333 -32.69 24.81 -36.60
C SER A 333 -34.14 24.52 -36.98
N ASP A 334 -34.59 23.26 -36.85
CA ASP A 334 -35.99 22.84 -37.04
C ASP A 334 -36.91 23.43 -35.97
N TRP A 335 -36.42 23.55 -34.73
CA TRP A 335 -37.15 24.15 -33.62
C TRP A 335 -37.44 25.63 -33.86
N GLY A 336 -36.50 26.38 -34.44
CA GLY A 336 -36.69 27.78 -34.81
C GLY A 336 -37.72 28.02 -35.93
N GLN A 337 -38.08 26.98 -36.70
CA GLN A 337 -39.02 27.07 -37.82
C GLN A 337 -40.45 26.64 -37.44
N ARG A 338 -40.66 25.96 -36.31
CA ARG A 338 -41.96 25.42 -35.88
C ARG A 338 -42.64 26.36 -34.88
N SER A 339 -43.71 27.03 -35.32
CA SER A 339 -44.51 27.95 -34.50
C SER A 339 -45.42 27.22 -33.49
N GLY A 340 -45.15 27.47 -32.20
CA GLY A 340 -46.13 27.72 -31.14
C GLY A 340 -47.28 26.73 -30.90
N GLN A 341 -46.99 25.51 -30.43
CA GLN A 341 -47.90 24.74 -29.55
C GLN A 341 -47.31 23.40 -29.04
N GLN A 342 -46.13 22.98 -29.51
CA GLN A 342 -45.54 21.66 -29.22
C GLN A 342 -44.21 21.70 -28.40
N GLU A 343 -43.94 22.81 -27.70
CA GLU A 343 -42.65 23.06 -27.03
C GLU A 343 -42.31 22.04 -25.93
N ALA A 344 -43.31 21.53 -25.21
CA ALA A 344 -43.10 20.58 -24.11
C ALA A 344 -42.71 19.17 -24.60
N SER A 345 -43.30 18.69 -25.71
CA SER A 345 -42.90 17.40 -26.30
C SER A 345 -41.56 17.49 -27.01
N ASP A 346 -41.27 18.63 -27.62
CA ASP A 346 -40.02 18.86 -28.33
C ASP A 346 -38.85 18.94 -27.32
N TRP A 347 -39.05 19.58 -26.16
CA TRP A 347 -38.09 19.53 -25.06
C TRP A 347 -37.85 18.10 -24.51
N LEU A 348 -38.89 17.28 -24.41
CA LEU A 348 -38.77 15.87 -24.01
C LEU A 348 -37.94 15.07 -25.04
N THR A 349 -38.04 15.38 -26.33
CA THR A 349 -37.21 14.75 -27.36
C THR A 349 -35.74 15.18 -27.30
N VAL A 350 -35.44 16.47 -27.06
CA VAL A 350 -34.05 16.94 -26.81
C VAL A 350 -33.48 16.28 -25.57
N ARG A 351 -34.25 16.25 -24.49
CA ARG A 351 -33.85 15.61 -23.25
C ARG A 351 -33.54 14.13 -23.47
N GLY A 352 -34.40 13.41 -24.20
CA GLY A 352 -34.16 12.01 -24.55
C GLY A 352 -32.91 11.80 -25.42
N TYR A 353 -32.59 12.73 -26.33
CA TYR A 353 -31.37 12.68 -27.14
C TYR A 353 -30.11 12.93 -26.29
N VAL A 354 -30.13 13.95 -25.45
CA VAL A 354 -29.04 14.26 -24.51
C VAL A 354 -28.84 13.11 -23.51
N ASP A 355 -29.93 12.50 -23.02
CA ASP A 355 -29.86 11.34 -22.12
C ASP A 355 -29.23 10.12 -22.82
N ARG A 356 -29.52 9.88 -24.11
CA ARG A 356 -28.85 8.84 -24.91
C ARG A 356 -27.37 9.14 -25.12
N MET A 357 -27.00 10.36 -25.53
CA MET A 357 -25.60 10.78 -25.65
C MET A 357 -24.84 10.55 -24.34
N LEU A 358 -25.43 10.96 -23.22
CA LEU A 358 -24.83 10.86 -21.90
C LEU A 358 -24.72 9.41 -21.43
N SER A 359 -25.68 8.55 -21.79
CA SER A 359 -25.61 7.10 -21.59
C SER A 359 -24.47 6.47 -22.40
N ASP A 360 -24.34 6.85 -23.67
CA ASP A 360 -23.30 6.31 -24.57
C ASP A 360 -21.91 6.74 -24.15
N VAL A 361 -21.73 8.00 -23.73
CA VAL A 361 -20.46 8.50 -23.16
C VAL A 361 -20.12 7.74 -21.88
N LYS A 362 -21.08 7.54 -20.97
CA LYS A 362 -20.88 6.74 -19.75
C LYS A 362 -20.51 5.29 -20.06
N ALA A 363 -21.18 4.65 -21.03
CA ALA A 363 -20.89 3.28 -21.44
C ALA A 363 -19.49 3.14 -22.05
N ALA A 364 -19.10 4.09 -22.90
CA ALA A 364 -17.79 4.10 -23.53
C ALA A 364 -16.65 4.36 -22.52
N HIS A 365 -16.88 5.20 -21.50
CA HIS A 365 -15.93 5.36 -20.39
C HIS A 365 -15.80 4.08 -19.57
N ARG A 366 -16.91 3.41 -19.23
CA ARG A 366 -16.86 2.11 -18.53
C ARG A 366 -16.10 1.04 -19.32
N GLN A 367 -16.34 0.94 -20.63
CA GLN A 367 -15.63 -0.01 -21.49
C GLN A 367 -14.12 0.30 -21.53
N ARG A 368 -13.74 1.57 -21.57
CA ARG A 368 -12.33 1.99 -21.54
C ARG A 368 -11.68 1.70 -20.18
N GLU A 369 -12.39 1.95 -19.08
CA GLU A 369 -11.94 1.61 -17.73
C GLU A 369 -11.73 0.09 -17.59
N GLU A 370 -12.64 -0.72 -18.13
CA GLU A 370 -12.52 -2.18 -18.14
C GLU A 370 -11.32 -2.66 -18.96
N GLN A 371 -11.12 -2.11 -20.17
CA GLN A 371 -9.94 -2.40 -20.99
C GLN A 371 -8.62 -2.03 -20.30
N LEU A 372 -8.56 -0.86 -19.64
CA LEU A 372 -7.39 -0.44 -18.88
C LEU A 372 -7.16 -1.33 -17.66
N ALA A 373 -8.23 -1.75 -16.98
CA ALA A 373 -8.14 -2.68 -15.87
C ALA A 373 -7.63 -4.06 -16.32
N ASP A 374 -8.08 -4.58 -17.46
CA ASP A 374 -7.58 -5.82 -18.05
C ASP A 374 -6.13 -5.73 -18.49
N ALA A 375 -5.74 -4.63 -19.15
CA ALA A 375 -4.35 -4.38 -19.52
C ALA A 375 -3.46 -4.34 -18.26
N ALA A 376 -3.88 -3.61 -17.22
CA ALA A 376 -3.16 -3.54 -15.94
C ALA A 376 -3.06 -4.92 -15.26
N ARG A 377 -4.13 -5.72 -15.27
CA ARG A 377 -4.11 -7.12 -14.78
C ARG A 377 -3.11 -7.97 -15.57
N SER A 378 -3.09 -7.85 -16.89
CA SER A 378 -2.17 -8.60 -17.76
C SER A 378 -0.70 -8.19 -17.54
N TYR A 379 -0.41 -6.89 -17.40
CA TYR A 379 0.94 -6.40 -17.08
C TYR A 379 1.38 -6.85 -15.70
N LYS A 380 0.51 -6.78 -14.70
CA LYS A 380 0.78 -7.31 -13.37
C LYS A 380 1.13 -8.80 -13.43
N HIS A 381 0.39 -9.59 -14.20
CA HIS A 381 0.67 -11.01 -14.38
C HIS A 381 2.00 -11.26 -15.11
N ARG A 382 2.29 -10.50 -16.18
CA ARG A 382 3.55 -10.58 -16.92
C ARG A 382 4.75 -10.21 -16.03
N ILE A 383 4.66 -9.13 -15.26
CA ILE A 383 5.67 -8.70 -14.29
C ILE A 383 5.89 -9.78 -13.24
N GLN A 384 4.82 -10.30 -12.62
CA GLN A 384 4.95 -11.39 -11.65
C GLN A 384 5.62 -12.64 -12.24
N THR A 385 5.32 -12.98 -13.49
CA THR A 385 5.93 -14.12 -14.19
C THR A 385 7.41 -13.86 -14.46
N LEU A 386 7.77 -12.66 -14.88
CA LEU A 386 9.14 -12.23 -15.12
C LEU A 386 9.93 -12.20 -13.80
N THR A 387 9.39 -11.64 -12.72
CA THR A 387 10.00 -11.64 -11.39
C THR A 387 10.24 -13.07 -10.88
N ARG A 388 9.29 -14.00 -11.07
CA ARG A 388 9.48 -15.42 -10.71
C ARG A 388 10.62 -16.07 -11.50
N ARG A 389 10.71 -15.80 -12.82
CA ARG A 389 11.80 -16.30 -13.66
C ARG A 389 13.14 -15.70 -13.25
N HIS A 390 13.21 -14.39 -12.99
CA HIS A 390 14.41 -13.71 -12.49
C HIS A 390 14.84 -14.27 -11.13
N ALA A 391 13.92 -14.50 -10.20
CA ALA A 391 14.24 -15.11 -8.91
C ALA A 391 14.79 -16.53 -9.05
N ALA A 392 14.22 -17.34 -9.95
CA ALA A 392 14.74 -18.67 -10.26
C ALA A 392 16.14 -18.62 -10.88
N LEU A 393 16.37 -17.72 -11.84
CA LEU A 393 17.67 -17.53 -12.49
C LEU A 393 18.73 -17.05 -11.49
N LEU A 394 18.37 -16.09 -10.62
CA LEU A 394 19.25 -15.64 -9.54
C LEU A 394 19.61 -16.80 -8.62
N SER A 395 18.64 -17.62 -8.20
CA SER A 395 18.89 -18.82 -7.39
C SER A 395 19.90 -19.76 -8.04
N THR A 396 19.72 -20.08 -9.33
CA THR A 396 20.67 -20.93 -10.07
C THR A 396 22.05 -20.28 -10.18
N TYR A 397 22.11 -18.97 -10.42
CA TYR A 397 23.36 -18.21 -10.45
C TYR A 397 24.07 -18.24 -9.09
N ARG A 398 23.35 -18.12 -7.96
CA ARG A 398 23.93 -18.27 -6.61
C ARG A 398 24.62 -19.62 -6.46
N THR A 399 23.88 -20.69 -6.76
CA THR A 399 24.38 -22.06 -6.60
C THR A 399 25.60 -22.33 -7.50
N GLN A 400 25.60 -21.82 -8.73
CA GLN A 400 26.73 -21.94 -9.64
C GLN A 400 27.95 -21.16 -9.14
N ARG A 401 27.74 -19.94 -8.63
CA ARG A 401 28.80 -19.10 -8.09
C ARG A 401 29.41 -19.70 -6.82
N GLU A 402 28.59 -20.23 -5.93
CA GLU A 402 29.05 -20.97 -4.74
C GLU A 402 29.84 -22.22 -5.13
N GLN A 403 29.40 -22.96 -6.15
CA GLN A 403 30.16 -24.08 -6.71
C GLN A 403 31.52 -23.61 -7.23
N ILE A 404 31.59 -22.55 -8.04
CA ILE A 404 32.87 -22.02 -8.55
C ILE A 404 33.78 -21.54 -7.41
N LEU A 405 33.24 -20.90 -6.38
CA LEU A 405 34.02 -20.49 -5.21
C LEU A 405 34.50 -21.68 -4.36
N ALA A 406 33.74 -22.78 -4.33
CA ALA A 406 34.12 -24.02 -3.65
C ALA A 406 35.16 -24.85 -4.42
N HIS A 407 35.25 -24.68 -5.74
CA HIS A 407 36.27 -25.32 -6.58
C HIS A 407 37.46 -24.36 -6.72
N SER A 408 38.58 -24.65 -6.05
CA SER A 408 39.79 -23.80 -5.99
C SER A 408 40.59 -23.71 -7.31
N ASP A 409 39.94 -23.59 -8.47
CA ASP A 409 40.62 -23.42 -9.75
C ASP A 409 41.01 -21.95 -9.96
N PRO A 410 42.32 -21.60 -10.01
CA PRO A 410 42.81 -20.23 -10.04
C PRO A 410 42.53 -19.47 -11.35
N GLY A 411 41.81 -20.08 -12.30
CA GLY A 411 41.48 -19.50 -13.61
C GLY A 411 40.01 -19.15 -13.82
N LEU A 412 39.08 -19.56 -12.94
CA LEU A 412 37.65 -19.25 -13.08
C LEU A 412 37.25 -18.08 -12.17
N GLU A 413 36.99 -16.92 -12.78
CA GLU A 413 36.42 -15.78 -12.07
C GLU A 413 34.92 -16.00 -11.82
N ALA A 414 34.50 -16.02 -10.56
CA ALA A 414 33.12 -16.31 -10.14
C ALA A 414 32.08 -15.23 -10.55
N GLY A 415 32.53 -14.17 -11.23
CA GLY A 415 31.71 -13.07 -11.71
C GLY A 415 31.15 -12.16 -10.60
N PRO A 416 30.43 -11.09 -10.99
CA PRO A 416 29.95 -10.09 -10.05
C PRO A 416 28.87 -10.62 -9.09
N PRO A 417 28.76 -10.10 -7.86
CA PRO A 417 27.75 -10.57 -6.91
C PRO A 417 26.31 -10.41 -7.44
N GLU A 418 25.46 -11.40 -7.17
CA GLU A 418 24.01 -11.44 -7.41
C GLU A 418 23.24 -10.15 -7.05
N ALA A 419 23.74 -9.38 -6.08
CA ALA A 419 23.18 -8.10 -5.66
C ALA A 419 23.22 -7.02 -6.76
N GLN A 420 24.00 -7.24 -7.83
CA GLN A 420 24.04 -6.37 -9.01
C GLN A 420 22.93 -6.68 -10.03
N PHE A 421 22.23 -7.81 -9.89
CA PHE A 421 21.21 -8.28 -10.82
C PHE A 421 19.79 -8.28 -10.24
N SER A 422 19.63 -7.90 -8.97
CA SER A 422 18.32 -7.83 -8.33
C SER A 422 17.51 -6.71 -8.99
N VAL A 423 16.43 -7.07 -9.70
CA VAL A 423 15.53 -6.11 -10.34
C VAL A 423 14.78 -5.38 -9.24
N GLU A 424 15.20 -4.14 -9.04
CA GLU A 424 14.62 -3.12 -8.21
C GLU A 424 13.15 -2.86 -8.58
N GLY A 425 12.27 -2.85 -7.59
CA GLY A 425 10.85 -2.58 -7.78
C GLY A 425 10.04 -2.45 -6.49
N GLU A 426 10.51 -3.03 -5.38
CA GLU A 426 9.85 -2.87 -4.09
C GLU A 426 10.89 -2.54 -3.03
N GLY A 427 10.96 -1.26 -2.63
CA GLY A 427 11.75 -0.81 -1.49
C GLY A 427 12.79 0.24 -1.85
N GLU A 428 12.37 1.47 -2.12
CA GLU A 428 13.26 2.63 -2.04
C GLU A 428 13.92 2.72 -0.66
N GLU A 429 13.25 2.24 0.39
CA GLU A 429 13.80 2.11 1.74
C GLU A 429 14.86 1.01 1.82
N ALA A 430 14.60 -0.17 1.25
CA ALA A 430 15.60 -1.23 1.15
C ALA A 430 16.81 -0.80 0.32
N GLN A 431 16.64 0.03 -0.72
CA GLN A 431 17.73 0.61 -1.51
C GLN A 431 18.52 1.67 -0.73
N ARG A 432 17.85 2.52 0.05
CA ARG A 432 18.51 3.51 0.94
C ARG A 432 19.28 2.80 2.04
N GLU A 433 18.70 1.77 2.65
CA GLU A 433 19.37 0.92 3.64
C GLU A 433 20.55 0.17 3.02
N LEU A 434 20.41 -0.37 1.82
CA LEU A 434 21.50 -1.04 1.11
C LEU A 434 22.60 -0.03 0.70
N HIS A 435 22.25 1.20 0.35
CA HIS A 435 23.21 2.28 0.07
C HIS A 435 23.98 2.68 1.34
N ASN A 436 23.30 2.81 2.48
CA ASN A 436 23.92 3.09 3.77
C ASN A 436 24.84 1.94 4.20
N LEU A 437 24.39 0.69 4.09
CA LEU A 437 25.19 -0.50 4.38
C LEU A 437 26.41 -0.65 3.46
N ARG A 438 26.31 -0.22 2.19
CA ARG A 438 27.45 -0.15 1.27
C ARG A 438 28.46 0.92 1.69
N GLN A 439 27.99 2.07 2.13
CA GLN A 439 28.85 3.15 2.62
C GLN A 439 29.59 2.73 3.90
N ASP A 440 28.90 2.05 4.80
CA ASP A 440 29.49 1.52 6.03
C ASP A 440 30.45 0.35 5.76
N LYS A 441 30.11 -0.55 4.83
CA LYS A 441 31.05 -1.60 4.38
C LYS A 441 32.33 -0.99 3.78
N ALA A 442 32.23 0.03 2.93
CA ALA A 442 33.40 0.68 2.34
C ALA A 442 34.27 1.37 3.42
N ARG A 443 33.65 1.98 4.43
CA ARG A 443 34.35 2.56 5.59
C ARG A 443 35.09 1.48 6.39
N LEU A 444 34.42 0.36 6.70
CA LEU A 444 35.01 -0.76 7.42
C LEU A 444 36.14 -1.44 6.63
N GLU A 445 35.98 -1.60 5.31
CA GLU A 445 37.04 -2.12 4.43
C GLU A 445 38.24 -1.18 4.36
N SER A 446 38.03 0.15 4.37
CA SER A 446 39.11 1.13 4.46
C SER A 446 39.84 1.06 5.80
N GLN A 447 39.10 0.91 6.91
CA GLN A 447 39.68 0.71 8.25
C GLN A 447 40.44 -0.63 8.35
N LEU A 448 39.94 -1.69 7.72
CA LEU A 448 40.61 -2.98 7.64
C LEU A 448 41.88 -2.91 6.80
N LYS A 449 41.85 -2.23 5.65
CA LYS A 449 43.06 -1.99 4.84
C LYS A 449 44.07 -1.13 5.61
N GLN A 450 43.62 -0.11 6.32
CA GLN A 450 44.50 0.76 7.11
C GLN A 450 45.16 0.00 8.28
N THR A 451 44.39 -0.81 9.01
CA THR A 451 44.92 -1.69 10.06
C THR A 451 45.81 -2.81 9.50
N ARG A 452 45.50 -3.36 8.32
CA ARG A 452 46.35 -4.33 7.61
C ARG A 452 47.68 -3.72 7.15
N VAL A 453 47.65 -2.48 6.65
CA VAL A 453 48.87 -1.74 6.28
C VAL A 453 49.71 -1.44 7.53
N MET A 454 49.08 -1.08 8.66
CA MET A 454 49.78 -0.92 9.95
C MET A 454 50.38 -2.24 10.47
N LEU A 455 49.72 -3.38 10.24
CA LEU A 455 50.26 -4.70 10.59
C LEU A 455 51.40 -5.16 9.68
N ASN A 456 51.38 -4.80 8.39
CA ASN A 456 52.40 -5.22 7.42
C ASN A 456 53.70 -4.40 7.50
N SER A 457 53.73 -3.30 8.25
CA SER A 457 54.93 -2.48 8.50
C SER A 457 55.87 -3.02 9.60
N GLY A 458 55.75 -4.29 9.98
CA GLY A 458 56.78 -4.97 10.80
C GLY A 458 56.70 -4.64 12.29
N GLY A 459 55.83 -5.34 13.00
CA GLY A 459 55.82 -5.41 14.46
C GLY A 459 54.95 -6.57 14.91
N SER A 460 55.48 -7.47 15.73
CA SER A 460 54.73 -8.61 16.26
C SER A 460 53.51 -8.14 17.06
N PRO A 461 52.36 -8.85 17.00
CA PRO A 461 51.16 -8.44 17.71
C PRO A 461 51.20 -8.93 19.16
N GLN A 462 51.81 -8.13 20.02
CA GLN A 462 51.37 -8.00 21.40
C GLN A 462 50.90 -6.56 21.63
N THR A 463 49.85 -6.16 20.91
CA THR A 463 49.08 -4.96 21.27
C THR A 463 48.22 -5.33 22.47
N HIS A 464 48.76 -5.17 23.67
CA HIS A 464 47.93 -4.80 24.80
C HIS A 464 47.17 -3.53 24.39
N LEU A 465 45.89 -3.66 24.04
CA LEU A 465 44.98 -2.52 24.04
C LEU A 465 45.15 -1.88 25.42
N SER A 466 45.61 -0.62 25.47
CA SER A 466 45.80 0.06 26.74
C SER A 466 44.48 0.01 27.53
N ASP A 467 44.56 -0.18 28.83
CA ASP A 467 43.36 -0.25 29.68
C ASP A 467 42.51 1.03 29.52
N ASP A 468 43.15 2.15 29.16
CA ASP A 468 42.51 3.41 28.76
C ASP A 468 41.65 3.29 27.49
N ALA A 469 42.10 2.58 26.45
CA ALA A 469 41.29 2.34 25.26
C ALA A 469 40.07 1.45 25.57
N TRP A 470 40.25 0.48 26.47
CA TRP A 470 39.15 -0.37 26.94
C TRP A 470 38.17 0.36 27.86
N THR A 471 38.64 1.28 28.71
CA THR A 471 37.76 2.12 29.51
C THR A 471 36.96 3.09 28.63
N ASP A 472 37.55 3.63 27.57
CA ASP A 472 36.84 4.48 26.60
C ASP A 472 35.77 3.72 25.81
N ILE A 473 36.06 2.49 25.35
CA ILE A 473 35.04 1.65 24.69
C ILE A 473 33.89 1.32 25.67
N ARG A 474 34.22 0.98 26.92
CA ARG A 474 33.21 0.72 27.97
C ARG A 474 32.39 1.97 28.34
N ARG A 475 32.98 3.15 28.20
CA ARG A 475 32.30 4.44 28.38
C ARG A 475 31.38 4.74 27.21
N GLN A 476 31.85 4.60 25.97
CA GLN A 476 31.05 4.78 24.77
C GLN A 476 29.85 3.83 24.72
N LEU A 477 30.03 2.56 25.09
CA LEU A 477 28.93 1.60 25.17
C LEU A 477 27.90 2.00 26.25
N ARG A 478 28.35 2.53 27.38
CA ARG A 478 27.47 3.07 28.42
C ARG A 478 26.72 4.30 27.93
N ASP A 479 27.41 5.24 27.28
CA ASP A 479 26.83 6.46 26.74
C ASP A 479 25.79 6.15 25.64
N ILE A 480 26.05 5.16 24.78
CA ILE A 480 25.07 4.69 23.79
C ILE A 480 23.86 4.06 24.48
N SER A 481 24.08 3.23 25.51
CA SER A 481 23.01 2.59 26.25
C SER A 481 22.14 3.60 26.99
N THR A 482 22.73 4.61 27.64
CA THR A 482 22.00 5.65 28.37
C THR A 482 21.27 6.58 27.42
N THR A 483 21.91 7.05 26.34
CA THR A 483 21.26 7.93 25.35
C THR A 483 20.10 7.24 24.63
N ALA A 484 20.25 5.96 24.27
CA ALA A 484 19.16 5.17 23.72
C ALA A 484 18.02 5.02 24.74
N GLN A 485 18.32 4.68 25.99
CA GLN A 485 17.32 4.57 27.04
C GLN A 485 16.56 5.88 27.27
N GLU A 486 17.26 7.01 27.35
CA GLU A 486 16.64 8.33 27.47
C GLU A 486 15.74 8.66 26.27
N SER A 487 16.10 8.28 25.04
CA SER A 487 15.21 8.49 23.88
C SER A 487 13.92 7.68 23.99
N TRP A 488 14.00 6.43 24.43
CA TRP A 488 12.82 5.59 24.65
C TRP A 488 11.95 6.11 25.79
N GLU A 489 12.55 6.60 26.87
CA GLU A 489 11.83 7.20 27.99
C GLU A 489 11.14 8.51 27.58
N ARG A 490 11.77 9.34 26.75
CA ARG A 490 11.14 10.54 26.18
C ARG A 490 9.96 10.19 25.26
N GLU A 491 10.12 9.21 24.38
CA GLU A 491 9.02 8.76 23.52
C GLU A 491 7.88 8.17 24.33
N ARG A 492 8.17 7.34 25.33
CA ARG A 492 7.19 6.79 26.26
C ARG A 492 6.44 7.90 27.01
N ALA A 493 7.14 8.91 27.53
CA ALA A 493 6.51 10.06 28.17
C ALA A 493 5.64 10.89 27.20
N GLY A 494 6.10 11.08 25.97
CA GLY A 494 5.34 11.75 24.91
C GLY A 494 4.06 10.98 24.52
N LEU A 495 4.14 9.66 24.47
CA LEU A 495 2.97 8.81 24.20
C LEU A 495 1.98 8.84 25.36
N ILE A 496 2.46 8.80 26.61
CA ILE A 496 1.60 8.88 27.80
C ILE A 496 0.87 10.22 27.83
N THR A 497 1.57 11.34 27.65
CA THR A 497 0.93 12.67 27.64
C THR A 497 -0.09 12.82 26.51
N ARG A 498 0.18 12.28 25.33
CA ARG A 498 -0.79 12.28 24.22
C ARG A 498 -2.01 11.41 24.52
N ALA A 499 -1.80 10.26 25.18
CA ALA A 499 -2.88 9.38 25.60
C ALA A 499 -3.76 10.05 26.66
N THR A 500 -3.18 10.69 27.68
CA THR A 500 -3.96 11.38 28.72
C THR A 500 -4.78 12.54 28.15
N VAL A 501 -4.21 13.32 27.22
CA VAL A 501 -4.97 14.39 26.54
C VAL A 501 -6.12 13.82 25.71
N ALA A 502 -5.91 12.70 25.02
CA ALA A 502 -6.98 12.05 24.27
C ALA A 502 -8.08 11.50 25.20
N GLU A 503 -7.72 10.95 26.36
CA GLU A 503 -8.68 10.51 27.38
C GLU A 503 -9.50 11.69 27.93
N GLU A 504 -8.86 12.83 28.23
CA GLU A 504 -9.55 14.06 28.65
C GLU A 504 -10.53 14.57 27.58
N GLN A 505 -10.13 14.60 26.30
CA GLN A 505 -11.01 15.00 25.20
C GLN A 505 -12.24 14.09 25.08
N VAL A 506 -12.06 12.78 25.27
CA VAL A 506 -13.18 11.82 25.26
C VAL A 506 -14.11 12.08 26.45
N LEU A 507 -13.58 12.38 27.64
CA LEU A 507 -14.39 12.75 28.82
C LEU A 507 -15.16 14.06 28.60
N GLU A 508 -14.56 15.07 27.99
CA GLU A 508 -15.24 16.32 27.63
C GLU A 508 -16.40 16.08 26.65
N LEU A 509 -16.16 15.28 25.61
CA LEU A 509 -17.20 14.89 24.65
C LEU A 509 -18.32 14.09 25.32
N GLN A 510 -17.97 13.17 26.22
CA GLN A 510 -18.95 12.41 26.99
C GLN A 510 -19.81 13.32 27.88
N GLN A 511 -19.19 14.25 28.62
CA GLN A 511 -19.90 15.24 29.44
C GLN A 511 -20.78 16.16 28.59
N TYR A 512 -20.32 16.56 27.39
CA TYR A 512 -21.11 17.33 26.46
C TYR A 512 -22.36 16.56 26.02
N VAL A 513 -22.21 15.30 25.61
CA VAL A 513 -23.33 14.45 25.25
C VAL A 513 -24.29 14.31 26.43
N ASP A 514 -23.81 13.98 27.62
CA ASP A 514 -24.66 13.77 28.79
C ASP A 514 -25.44 15.04 29.20
N ASN A 515 -24.78 16.20 29.20
CA ASN A 515 -25.42 17.48 29.49
C ASN A 515 -26.46 17.88 28.43
N HIS A 516 -26.12 17.74 27.15
CA HIS A 516 -27.00 18.18 26.07
C HIS A 516 -28.15 17.19 25.83
N LEU A 517 -27.93 15.89 26.01
CA LEU A 517 -28.97 14.88 25.86
C LEU A 517 -30.09 15.05 26.89
N GLY A 518 -29.75 15.41 28.14
CA GLY A 518 -30.73 15.78 29.17
C GLY A 518 -31.54 17.03 28.81
N ARG A 519 -30.87 18.09 28.33
CA ARG A 519 -31.52 19.33 27.87
C ARG A 519 -32.43 19.10 26.66
N TYR A 520 -31.96 18.34 25.66
CA TYR A 520 -32.78 18.00 24.50
C TYR A 520 -33.99 17.16 24.89
N LYS A 521 -33.86 16.20 25.82
CA LYS A 521 -35.01 15.45 26.34
C LYS A 521 -36.04 16.36 27.01
N GLN A 522 -35.59 17.30 27.85
CA GLN A 522 -36.48 18.26 28.50
C GLN A 522 -37.15 19.21 27.50
N GLU A 523 -36.42 19.68 26.49
CA GLU A 523 -36.98 20.55 25.44
C GLU A 523 -37.97 19.79 24.55
N ILE A 524 -37.68 18.53 24.22
CA ILE A 524 -38.64 17.65 23.52
C ILE A 524 -39.92 17.47 24.35
N ILE A 525 -39.81 17.30 25.66
CA ILE A 525 -40.98 17.19 26.55
C ILE A 525 -41.75 18.52 26.57
N ARG A 526 -41.06 19.66 26.72
CA ARG A 526 -41.65 21.00 26.71
C ARG A 526 -42.38 21.31 25.40
N LEU A 527 -41.76 21.01 24.26
CA LEU A 527 -42.33 21.18 22.93
C LEU A 527 -43.56 20.28 22.74
N ARG A 528 -43.52 19.03 23.22
CA ARG A 528 -44.68 18.11 23.21
C ARG A 528 -45.84 18.62 24.09
N SER A 529 -45.54 19.25 25.22
CA SER A 529 -46.56 19.88 26.08
C SER A 529 -47.18 21.12 25.41
N LEU A 530 -46.39 21.96 24.74
CA LEU A 530 -46.88 23.14 23.99
C LEU A 530 -47.76 22.74 22.79
N LEU A 531 -47.49 21.60 22.17
CA LEU A 531 -48.27 21.05 21.06
C LEU A 531 -49.52 20.26 21.51
N GLY A 532 -49.84 20.25 22.82
CA GLY A 532 -51.06 19.60 23.33
C GLY A 532 -51.02 18.07 23.37
N LEU A 533 -49.86 17.45 23.14
CA LEU A 533 -49.67 15.99 23.13
C LEU A 533 -49.39 15.38 24.52
N GLY A 534 -49.58 16.15 25.60
CA GLY A 534 -49.24 15.78 26.98
C GLY A 534 -50.13 14.74 27.66
N GLY A 535 -51.16 14.21 26.97
CA GLY A 535 -52.13 13.26 27.51
C GLY A 535 -52.04 11.87 26.89
N GLY A 536 -50.85 11.27 26.83
CA GLY A 536 -50.66 9.96 26.20
C GLY A 536 -49.65 9.12 26.98
N ARG A 537 -50.12 8.46 28.04
CA ARG A 537 -49.35 7.52 28.87
C ARG A 537 -49.07 6.25 28.07
N ALA A 538 -48.08 6.28 27.17
CA ALA A 538 -47.56 5.07 26.55
C ALA A 538 -46.74 4.29 27.58
N HIS A 539 -47.32 3.22 28.09
CA HIS A 539 -46.60 2.16 28.78
C HIS A 539 -45.67 1.50 27.74
N SER A 540 -44.40 1.90 27.71
CA SER A 540 -43.37 1.16 27.02
C SER A 540 -42.33 0.74 28.02
N ALA A 541 -42.34 -0.57 28.28
CA ALA A 541 -41.27 -1.41 28.80
C ALA A 541 -40.33 -0.76 29.83
N GLU A 542 -40.51 -1.16 31.09
CA GLU A 542 -39.40 -1.24 32.03
C GLU A 542 -38.24 -2.03 31.39
N HIS A 543 -37.21 -1.31 30.96
CA HIS A 543 -35.88 -1.88 30.84
C HIS A 543 -35.18 -1.77 32.19
N PRO A 544 -34.51 -2.83 32.67
CA PRO A 544 -33.88 -2.83 33.97
C PRO A 544 -32.72 -1.82 33.98
N LYS A 545 -32.66 -1.02 35.05
CA LYS A 545 -31.56 -0.10 35.35
C LYS A 545 -30.21 -0.78 35.08
N PRO A 546 -29.30 -0.19 34.28
CA PRO A 546 -27.93 -0.68 34.26
C PRO A 546 -27.37 -0.44 35.66
N ARG A 547 -27.00 -1.54 36.34
CA ARG A 547 -26.20 -1.47 37.55
C ARG A 547 -24.95 -0.66 37.22
N LEU A 548 -24.72 0.42 37.96
CA LEU A 548 -23.44 1.08 38.03
C LEU A 548 -22.42 0.08 38.58
N LEU A 549 -21.82 -0.70 37.68
CA LEU A 549 -20.59 -1.41 37.98
C LEU A 549 -19.48 -0.36 37.92
N HIS A 550 -19.30 0.36 39.03
CA HIS A 550 -17.98 0.84 39.41
C HIS A 550 -17.09 -0.41 39.58
N LYS A 551 -16.56 -0.94 38.48
CA LYS A 551 -15.30 -1.64 38.53
C LYS A 551 -14.26 -0.55 38.69
N THR A 552 -13.89 -0.31 39.95
CA THR A 552 -12.57 0.23 40.26
C THR A 552 -11.58 -0.70 39.57
N VAL A 553 -11.05 -0.25 38.44
CA VAL A 553 -9.85 -0.82 37.86
C VAL A 553 -8.77 -0.52 38.89
N LYS A 554 -8.49 -1.52 39.74
CA LYS A 554 -7.27 -1.56 40.52
C LYS A 554 -6.14 -1.41 39.51
N ASN A 555 -5.42 -0.29 39.61
CA ASN A 555 -4.10 -0.13 39.05
C ASN A 555 -3.26 -1.34 39.46
N GLN A 556 -3.15 -2.32 38.57
CA GLN A 556 -1.96 -3.17 38.54
C GLN A 556 -0.93 -2.35 37.79
N SER A 557 -0.19 -1.58 38.59
CA SER A 557 1.15 -1.13 38.27
C SER A 557 1.95 -2.35 37.83
N TYR A 558 2.09 -2.53 36.52
CA TYR A 558 3.24 -3.23 35.99
C TYR A 558 4.41 -2.28 36.17
N GLU A 559 5.16 -2.53 37.23
CA GLU A 559 6.58 -2.19 37.29
C GLU A 559 7.25 -2.78 36.04
N ILE A 560 7.75 -1.89 35.18
CA ILE A 560 8.93 -2.11 34.35
C ILE A 560 9.80 -0.88 34.57
#